data_AF-A0A1U7GMD1-F1
#
_entry.id   AF-A0A1U7GMD1-F1
#
_cell.length_a   1.000
_cell.length_b   1.000
_cell.length_c   1.000
_cell.angle_alpha   90.00
_cell.angle_beta   90.00
_cell.angle_gamma   90.00
#
_symmetry.space_group_name_H-M   'P 1'
#
loop_
_entity.id
_entity.type
_entity.pdbx_description
1 polymer ?
#
loop_
_entity_poly.entity_id
_entity_poly.type
_entity_poly.pdbx_seq_one_letter_code
_entity_poly.pdbx_strand_id
1 'polypeptide(L)'
;MWNPISLDDLSEQVAASLAQMEDVERTLWEMVRVPPVKWRLHPWGDLGGGFWIVGLIGRRAIWYNDIEHGFNVSPYDETGTIAEYWCNQDELHHVIWQLRQQIETGTLQGRFGPPTPTDTDPRAED
;
A
#
# COMPACT_ATOMS: atom_id res chain seq x y z
N MET A 1 20.18 -4.41 6.39
CA MET A 1 19.45 -3.16 6.71
C MET A 1 18.50 -2.92 5.56
N TRP A 2 17.21 -2.66 5.85
CA TRP A 2 16.23 -2.33 4.82
C TRP A 2 16.57 -0.99 4.14
N ASN A 3 16.33 -0.88 2.83
CA ASN A 3 16.54 0.35 2.07
C ASN A 3 15.22 0.73 1.36
N PRO A 4 14.81 2.00 1.42
CA PRO A 4 13.61 2.44 0.75
C PRO A 4 13.67 2.23 -0.77
N ILE A 5 12.53 1.90 -1.38
CA ILE A 5 12.45 1.77 -2.84
C ILE A 5 12.74 3.10 -3.53
N SER A 6 13.50 3.06 -4.63
CA SER A 6 13.72 4.24 -5.47
C SER A 6 12.46 4.61 -6.26
N LEU A 7 12.41 5.84 -6.75
CA LEU A 7 11.29 6.26 -7.61
C LEU A 7 11.27 5.50 -8.94
N ASP A 8 12.46 5.15 -9.47
CA ASP A 8 12.60 4.42 -10.72
C ASP A 8 12.08 2.99 -10.57
N ASP A 9 12.51 2.27 -9.51
CA ASP A 9 12.03 0.91 -9.23
C ASP A 9 10.52 0.89 -8.94
N LEU A 10 10.00 1.91 -8.22
CA LEU A 10 8.56 2.04 -8.01
C LEU A 10 7.82 2.22 -9.34
N SER A 11 8.38 3.04 -10.24
CA SER A 11 7.79 3.28 -11.55
C SER A 11 7.78 2.01 -12.41
N GLU A 12 8.82 1.18 -12.32
CA GLU A 12 8.87 -0.13 -12.97
C GLU A 12 7.79 -1.07 -12.44
N GLN A 13 7.56 -1.12 -11.12
CA GLN A 13 6.49 -1.93 -10.54
C GLN A 13 5.09 -1.47 -10.96
N VAL A 14 4.87 -0.15 -11.00
CA VAL A 14 3.62 0.42 -11.51
C VAL A 14 3.44 0.03 -12.98
N ALA A 15 4.48 0.18 -13.81
CA ALA A 15 4.43 -0.19 -15.23
C ALA A 15 4.15 -1.69 -15.44
N ALA A 16 4.77 -2.57 -14.65
CA ALA A 16 4.53 -4.01 -14.69
C ALA A 16 3.06 -4.34 -14.33
N SER A 17 2.53 -3.71 -13.29
CA SER A 17 1.11 -3.86 -12.91
C SER A 17 0.17 -3.33 -13.98
N LEU A 18 0.48 -2.19 -14.61
CA LEU A 18 -0.30 -1.68 -15.72
C LEU A 18 -0.39 -2.71 -16.83
N ALA A 19 0.68 -3.44 -17.16
CA ALA A 19 0.64 -4.48 -18.18
C ALA A 19 -0.37 -5.61 -17.89
N GLN A 20 -0.70 -5.87 -16.62
CA GLN A 20 -1.63 -6.92 -16.19
C GLN A 20 -3.11 -6.45 -16.10
N MET A 21 -3.37 -5.14 -16.15
CA MET A 21 -4.72 -4.58 -16.03
C MET A 21 -5.54 -4.69 -17.32
N GLU A 22 -6.84 -4.99 -17.20
CA GLU A 22 -7.81 -4.80 -18.29
C GLU A 22 -8.15 -3.31 -18.46
N ASP A 23 -8.82 -2.95 -19.55
CA ASP A 23 -9.10 -1.55 -19.92
C ASP A 23 -9.89 -0.80 -18.84
N VAL A 24 -10.77 -1.51 -18.14
CA VAL A 24 -11.59 -0.95 -17.06
C VAL A 24 -10.76 -0.70 -15.79
N GLU A 25 -9.82 -1.58 -15.42
CA GLU A 25 -8.88 -1.27 -14.32
C GLU A 25 -7.94 -0.13 -14.72
N ARG A 26 -7.48 -0.05 -15.96
CA ARG A 26 -6.67 1.07 -16.44
C ARG A 26 -7.43 2.39 -16.37
N THR A 27 -8.71 2.39 -16.75
CA THR A 27 -9.57 3.57 -16.64
C THR A 27 -9.73 4.00 -15.18
N LEU A 28 -9.94 3.06 -14.27
CA LEU A 28 -9.99 3.36 -12.84
C LEU A 28 -8.64 3.91 -12.34
N TRP A 29 -7.52 3.30 -12.75
CA TRP A 29 -6.18 3.77 -12.41
C TRP A 29 -5.94 5.22 -12.86
N GLU A 30 -6.29 5.56 -14.09
CA GLU A 30 -6.14 6.92 -14.62
C GLU A 30 -6.91 7.96 -13.81
N MET A 31 -8.03 7.57 -13.18
CA MET A 31 -8.84 8.45 -12.34
C MET A 31 -8.27 8.65 -10.93
N VAL A 32 -7.55 7.65 -10.40
CA VAL A 32 -7.07 7.68 -9.01
C VAL A 32 -5.58 8.00 -8.90
N ARG A 33 -4.79 7.80 -9.96
CA ARG A 33 -3.34 7.98 -9.91
C ARG A 33 -2.96 9.42 -9.58
N VAL A 34 -1.88 9.55 -8.83
CA VAL A 34 -1.22 10.83 -8.54
C VAL A 34 0.27 10.70 -8.83
N PRO A 35 0.98 11.82 -9.10
CA PRO A 35 2.44 11.79 -9.11
C PRO A 35 2.98 11.20 -7.80
N PRO A 36 3.93 10.24 -7.84
CA PRO A 36 4.42 9.62 -6.63
C PRO A 36 4.94 10.65 -5.62
N VAL A 37 4.45 10.55 -4.38
CA VAL A 37 4.82 11.46 -3.29
C VAL A 37 4.94 10.70 -1.98
N LYS A 38 5.92 11.05 -1.15
CA LYS A 38 6.13 10.40 0.17
C LYS A 38 5.17 10.95 1.21
N TRP A 39 4.42 10.07 1.87
CA TRP A 39 3.58 10.38 3.04
C TRP A 39 4.08 9.62 4.27
N ARG A 40 3.93 10.24 5.45
CA ARG A 40 4.41 9.70 6.73
C ARG A 40 3.45 8.66 7.29
N LEU A 41 3.99 7.69 8.03
CA LEU A 41 3.22 6.70 8.78
C LEU A 41 3.98 6.28 10.04
N HIS A 42 4.15 7.19 11.00
CA HIS A 42 4.90 6.87 12.23
C HIS A 42 4.29 5.67 12.98
N PRO A 43 5.09 4.70 13.48
CA PRO A 43 6.56 4.68 13.50
C PRO A 43 7.23 4.03 12.28
N TRP A 44 6.48 3.72 11.24
CA TRP A 44 6.93 3.03 10.04
C TRP A 44 7.41 3.99 8.94
N GLY A 45 8.44 3.57 8.19
CA GLY A 45 8.93 4.33 7.05
C GLY A 45 9.69 5.63 7.41
N ASP A 46 9.85 5.96 8.70
CA ASP A 46 10.53 7.19 9.15
C ASP A 46 11.95 7.32 8.57
N LEU A 47 12.70 6.21 8.49
CA LEU A 47 14.04 6.17 7.87
C LEU A 47 14.04 6.52 6.39
N GLY A 48 12.93 6.26 5.68
CA GLY A 48 12.75 6.56 4.25
C GLY A 48 11.96 7.83 3.98
N GLY A 49 11.67 8.65 5.00
CA GLY A 49 10.82 9.83 4.87
C GLY A 49 9.33 9.53 4.63
N GLY A 50 8.90 8.30 4.91
CA GLY A 50 7.55 7.80 4.68
C GLY A 50 7.46 6.75 3.56
N PHE A 51 6.25 6.50 3.10
CA PHE A 51 5.91 5.57 2.02
C PHE A 51 5.43 6.29 0.78
N TRP A 52 5.64 5.69 -0.40
CA TRP A 52 5.21 6.30 -1.65
C TRP A 52 3.71 6.15 -1.84
N ILE A 53 3.00 7.25 -1.97
CA ILE A 53 1.63 7.30 -2.46
C ILE A 53 1.66 7.34 -3.97
N VAL A 54 0.82 6.52 -4.61
CA VAL A 54 0.70 6.47 -6.07
C VAL A 54 -0.73 6.72 -6.56
N GLY A 55 -1.72 6.71 -5.67
CA GLY A 55 -3.11 7.06 -6.01
C GLY A 55 -3.95 7.47 -4.81
N LEU A 56 -5.03 8.19 -5.06
CA LEU A 56 -6.01 8.66 -4.08
C LEU A 56 -7.43 8.37 -4.57
N ILE A 57 -8.29 7.88 -3.67
CA ILE A 57 -9.71 7.68 -3.95
C ILE A 57 -10.54 7.97 -2.68
N GLY A 58 -11.41 8.99 -2.75
CA GLY A 58 -12.15 9.46 -1.58
C GLY A 58 -11.19 9.88 -0.45
N ARG A 59 -11.31 9.26 0.73
CA ARG A 59 -10.42 9.45 1.89
C ARG A 59 -9.42 8.31 2.07
N ARG A 60 -8.98 7.70 0.96
CA ARG A 60 -8.05 6.58 0.97
C ARG A 60 -6.86 6.86 0.07
N ALA A 61 -5.69 6.44 0.52
CA ALA A 61 -4.44 6.51 -0.23
C ALA A 61 -4.01 5.10 -0.64
N ILE A 62 -3.60 4.96 -1.90
CA ILE A 62 -2.94 3.78 -2.45
C ILE A 62 -1.44 4.03 -2.31
N TRP A 63 -0.76 3.18 -1.55
CA TRP A 63 0.63 3.38 -1.17
C TRP A 63 1.45 2.11 -1.30
N TYR A 64 2.73 2.26 -1.59
CA TYR A 64 3.68 1.14 -1.65
C TYR A 64 4.41 1.01 -0.31
N ASN A 65 4.28 -0.15 0.31
CA ASN A 65 5.00 -0.54 1.50
C ASN A 65 6.33 -1.19 1.08
N ASP A 66 7.41 -0.42 1.08
CA ASP A 66 8.73 -0.89 0.71
C ASP A 66 9.40 -1.80 1.75
N ILE A 67 8.85 -1.90 2.97
CA ILE A 67 9.28 -2.89 3.98
C ILE A 67 8.77 -4.28 3.62
N GLU A 68 7.52 -4.36 3.16
CA GLU A 68 6.82 -5.62 2.88
C GLU A 68 6.77 -5.97 1.39
N HIS A 69 7.23 -5.06 0.54
CA HIS A 69 7.25 -5.16 -0.92
C HIS A 69 5.86 -5.34 -1.54
N GLY A 70 4.90 -4.49 -1.16
CA GLY A 70 3.53 -4.54 -1.72
C GLY A 70 2.72 -3.25 -1.62
N PHE A 71 1.70 -3.15 -2.45
CA PHE A 71 0.74 -2.04 -2.46
C PHE A 71 -0.37 -2.26 -1.44
N ASN A 72 -0.79 -1.18 -0.81
CA ASN A 72 -1.79 -1.16 0.26
C ASN A 72 -2.75 0.01 0.05
N VAL A 73 -3.94 -0.09 0.65
CA VAL A 73 -4.94 0.99 0.65
C VAL A 73 -5.36 1.31 2.08
N SER A 74 -5.03 2.52 2.52
CA SER A 74 -5.32 2.96 3.89
C SER A 74 -6.14 4.25 3.90
N PRO A 75 -6.98 4.46 4.92
CA PRO A 75 -7.57 5.77 5.17
C PRO A 75 -6.51 6.85 5.39
N TYR A 76 -6.87 8.10 5.15
CA TYR A 76 -6.16 9.26 5.63
C TYR A 76 -7.13 10.37 6.05
N ASP A 77 -6.74 11.13 7.06
CA ASP A 77 -7.49 12.29 7.55
C ASP A 77 -6.89 13.61 7.07
N GLU A 78 -5.57 13.65 6.91
CA GLU A 78 -4.82 14.81 6.44
C GLU A 78 -3.85 14.37 5.33
N THR A 79 -3.80 15.13 4.25
CA THR A 79 -2.84 14.93 3.17
C THR A 79 -1.42 14.93 3.71
N GLY A 80 -0.64 13.89 3.38
CA GLY A 80 0.74 13.74 3.85
C GLY A 80 0.93 12.71 4.95
N THR A 81 -0.17 12.16 5.50
CA THR A 81 -0.11 11.15 6.58
C THR A 81 -1.05 9.98 6.28
N ILE A 82 -0.53 8.76 6.34
CA ILE A 82 -1.31 7.52 6.25
C ILE A 82 -1.84 7.17 7.65
N ALA A 83 -3.09 6.72 7.78
CA ALA A 83 -3.68 6.41 9.08
C ALA A 83 -3.40 4.98 9.58
N GLU A 84 -3.32 4.00 8.67
CA GLU A 84 -3.24 2.58 9.02
C GLU A 84 -2.09 1.88 8.27
N TYR A 85 -1.29 1.10 9.00
CA TYR A 85 -0.27 0.22 8.43
C TYR A 85 -0.88 -1.13 8.04
N TRP A 86 -0.50 -1.62 6.86
CA TRP A 86 -0.87 -2.93 6.33
C TRP A 86 0.36 -3.58 5.68
N CYS A 87 0.45 -4.90 5.77
CA CYS A 87 1.56 -5.69 5.24
C CYS A 87 1.16 -6.58 4.06
N ASN A 88 0.13 -6.18 3.30
CA ASN A 88 -0.19 -6.89 2.08
C ASN A 88 1.00 -6.83 1.10
N GLN A 89 1.23 -7.95 0.43
CA GLN A 89 2.25 -8.11 -0.62
C GLN A 89 1.60 -8.06 -2.02
N ASP A 90 0.54 -7.26 -2.14
CA ASP A 90 -0.25 -7.17 -3.36
C ASP A 90 0.48 -6.32 -4.41
N GLU A 91 0.49 -6.78 -5.66
CA GLU A 91 0.83 -5.92 -6.79
C GLU A 91 -0.28 -4.88 -7.03
N LEU A 92 0.06 -3.74 -7.65
CA LEU A 92 -0.90 -2.65 -7.85
C LEU A 92 -2.14 -3.09 -8.64
N HIS A 93 -1.98 -4.01 -9.61
CA HIS A 93 -3.12 -4.50 -10.39
C HIS A 93 -4.15 -5.25 -9.53
N HIS A 94 -3.72 -5.99 -8.50
CA HIS A 94 -4.61 -6.60 -7.52
C HIS A 94 -5.35 -5.54 -6.70
N VAL A 95 -4.66 -4.49 -6.27
CA VAL A 95 -5.27 -3.38 -5.52
C VAL A 95 -6.34 -2.65 -6.35
N ILE A 96 -6.06 -2.35 -7.63
CA ILE A 96 -7.03 -1.68 -8.50
C ILE A 96 -8.22 -2.59 -8.80
N TRP A 97 -7.99 -3.88 -9.03
CA TRP A 97 -9.08 -4.84 -9.19
C TRP A 97 -9.96 -4.90 -7.93
N GLN A 98 -9.37 -4.99 -6.73
CA GLN A 98 -10.10 -4.97 -5.46
C GLN A 98 -10.92 -3.67 -5.28
N LEU A 99 -10.35 -2.51 -5.63
CA LEU A 99 -11.07 -1.23 -5.57
C LEU A 99 -12.26 -1.21 -6.53
N ARG A 100 -12.11 -1.73 -7.74
CA ARG A 100 -13.21 -1.89 -8.69
C ARG A 100 -14.31 -2.76 -8.10
N GLN A 101 -13.95 -3.94 -7.58
CA GLN A 101 -14.92 -4.86 -6.95
C GLN A 101 -15.62 -4.20 -5.75
N GLN A 102 -14.90 -3.39 -4.96
CA GLN A 102 -15.47 -2.64 -3.85
C GLN A 102 -16.48 -1.60 -4.33
N ILE A 103 -16.22 -0.87 -5.42
CA ILE A 103 -17.15 0.10 -6.00
C ILE A 103 -18.40 -0.60 -6.52
N GLU A 104 -18.25 -1.77 -7.15
CA GLU A 104 -19.34 -2.55 -7.72
C GLU A 104 -20.21 -3.23 -6.65
N THR A 105 -19.61 -3.70 -5.55
CA THR A 105 -20.29 -4.55 -4.54
C THR A 105 -20.54 -3.86 -3.19
N GLY A 106 -19.82 -2.78 -2.88
CA GLY A 106 -19.85 -2.09 -1.60
C GLY A 106 -19.05 -2.77 -0.46
N THR A 107 -18.33 -3.86 -0.71
CA THR A 107 -17.62 -4.65 0.33
C THR A 107 -16.09 -4.61 0.21
N LEU A 108 -15.39 -4.58 1.36
CA LEU A 108 -13.92 -4.65 1.49
C LEU A 108 -13.49 -6.05 1.96
N GLN A 109 -12.47 -6.64 1.33
CA GLN A 109 -11.87 -7.92 1.74
C GLN A 109 -10.34 -7.82 1.81
N GLY A 110 -9.69 -8.70 2.60
CA GLY A 110 -8.26 -9.04 2.48
C GLY A 110 -7.24 -8.04 3.04
N ARG A 111 -7.27 -7.72 4.34
CA ARG A 111 -6.24 -6.86 4.98
C ARG A 111 -5.39 -7.63 5.98
N PHE A 112 -4.07 -7.45 5.92
CA PHE A 112 -3.11 -8.04 6.87
C PHE A 112 -2.48 -6.97 7.75
N GLY A 113 -2.82 -6.98 9.04
CA GLY A 113 -2.35 -6.00 10.02
C GLY A 113 -0.86 -6.10 10.32
N PRO A 114 -0.31 -5.19 11.14
CA PRO A 114 1.09 -5.23 11.53
C PRO A 114 1.47 -6.56 12.19
N PRO A 115 2.72 -7.01 12.06
CA PRO A 115 3.19 -8.22 12.71
C PRO A 115 3.02 -8.10 14.23
N THR A 116 2.40 -9.10 14.84
CA THR A 116 2.31 -9.23 16.29
C THR A 116 3.50 -10.05 16.79
N PRO A 117 4.20 -9.62 17.86
CA PRO A 117 5.16 -10.48 18.54
C PRO A 117 4.50 -11.81 18.91
N THR A 118 5.16 -12.93 18.63
CA THR A 118 4.77 -14.20 19.24
C THR A 118 5.19 -14.12 20.71
N ASP A 119 4.22 -14.09 21.62
CA ASP A 119 4.48 -14.08 23.05
C ASP A 119 5.50 -15.15 23.45
N THR A 120 6.38 -14.73 24.36
CA THR A 120 7.53 -15.40 24.97
C THR A 120 7.37 -16.91 25.18
N ASP A 121 8.42 -17.66 24.81
CA ASP A 121 8.61 -19.04 25.24
C ASP A 121 8.54 -19.12 26.78
N PRO A 122 7.55 -19.84 27.37
CA PRO A 122 7.43 -19.97 28.82
C PRO A 122 8.49 -20.90 29.45
N ARG A 123 9.54 -21.29 28.72
CA ARG A 123 10.60 -22.20 29.19
C ARG A 123 11.92 -21.52 29.59
N ALA A 124 11.92 -20.20 29.82
CA ALA A 124 13.11 -19.48 30.26
C ALA A 124 13.26 -19.35 31.80
N GLU A 125 12.45 -20.07 32.57
CA GLU A 125 12.65 -20.26 34.01
C GLU A 125 12.57 -21.75 34.33
N ASP A 126 13.74 -22.41 34.38
CA ASP A 126 14.08 -23.54 35.25
C ASP A 126 15.60 -23.83 35.19
#